data_AF-A0A1Q3HJ78-F1
#
_entry.id   AF-A0A1Q3HJ78-F1
#
_cell.length_a   1.000
_cell.length_b   1.000
_cell.length_c   1.000
_cell.angle_alpha   90.00
_cell.angle_beta   90.00
_cell.angle_gamma   90.00
#
_symmetry.space_group_name_H-M   'P 1'
#
loop_
_entity.id
_entity.type
_entity.pdbx_description
1 polymer ?
#
loop_
_entity_poly.entity_id
_entity_poly.type
_entity_poly.pdbx_seq_one_letter_code
_entity_poly.pdbx_strand_id
1 'polypeptide(L)'
;MAEEMDLDDVWVLCRDVLENGAPLELNDEMRALLSRTAQQVAISQEDAEDALRSHSTAMTLLREIHRRIGEGSNRLDEARGRVNELQQQGDFDGAQQVMRDVLAVEVVPFYRELAERTLKTSAGLAEVRASGRLNPDLPDRPQLAALLQRVQQGHPLELTDDLRDLLRRTAPTAAITETETEEALKSQEGAEALMGMILSRFRNAKRRFLRAMLQMTSLRDSGDIEGARQQMRDVLAVEVVPRFRQAAEEQLKGLDSPLPGS
;
A
#
# COMPACT_ATOMS: atom_id res chain seq x y z
N MET A 1 -7.79 12.75 -9.28
CA MET A 1 -8.53 13.57 -8.29
C MET A 1 -10.02 13.43 -8.48
N ALA A 2 -10.60 13.73 -9.66
CA ALA A 2 -12.04 13.49 -9.91
C ALA A 2 -12.44 12.00 -9.96
N GLU A 3 -11.55 11.13 -10.47
CA GLU A 3 -11.79 9.67 -10.55
C GLU A 3 -11.80 8.96 -9.19
N GLU A 4 -11.07 9.46 -8.21
CA GLU A 4 -11.01 8.88 -6.86
C GLU A 4 -12.24 9.27 -6.04
N MET A 5 -12.78 10.47 -6.27
CA MET A 5 -13.98 10.98 -5.59
C MET A 5 -15.25 10.19 -5.95
N ASP A 6 -15.47 9.86 -7.23
CA ASP A 6 -16.68 9.14 -7.66
C ASP A 6 -16.74 7.70 -7.09
N LEU A 7 -15.58 7.04 -6.90
CA LEU A 7 -15.50 5.70 -6.31
C LEU A 7 -15.84 5.70 -4.81
N ASP A 8 -15.33 6.70 -4.07
CA ASP A 8 -15.65 6.87 -2.66
C ASP A 8 -17.14 7.17 -2.44
N ASP A 9 -17.71 8.04 -3.27
CA ASP A 9 -19.14 8.40 -3.21
C ASP A 9 -20.04 7.18 -3.50
N VAL A 10 -19.70 6.36 -4.50
CA VAL A 10 -20.43 5.12 -4.77
C VAL A 10 -20.21 4.08 -3.66
N TRP A 11 -19.04 4.02 -3.02
CA TRP A 11 -18.84 3.13 -1.87
C TRP A 11 -19.75 3.47 -0.70
N VAL A 12 -19.88 4.77 -0.39
CA VAL A 12 -20.82 5.25 0.64
C VAL A 12 -22.25 4.85 0.26
N LEU A 13 -22.66 5.09 -0.98
CA LEU A 13 -23.96 4.69 -1.49
C LEU A 13 -24.20 3.17 -1.40
N CYS A 14 -23.21 2.36 -1.78
CA CYS A 14 -23.31 0.90 -1.72
C CYS A 14 -23.51 0.43 -0.29
N ARG A 15 -22.74 0.97 0.66
CA ARG A 15 -22.92 0.68 2.08
C ARG A 15 -24.33 1.04 2.55
N ASP A 16 -24.80 2.24 2.22
CA ASP A 16 -26.11 2.70 2.68
C ASP A 16 -27.27 1.89 2.07
N VAL A 17 -27.22 1.60 0.77
CA VAL A 17 -28.31 0.89 0.08
C VAL A 17 -28.24 -0.62 0.24
N LEU A 18 -27.05 -1.22 0.09
CA LEU A 18 -26.89 -2.68 0.07
C LEU A 18 -26.70 -3.28 1.47
N GLU A 19 -26.04 -2.57 2.38
CA GLU A 19 -25.77 -3.05 3.74
C GLU A 19 -26.78 -2.51 4.75
N ASN A 20 -27.09 -1.21 4.70
CA ASN A 20 -28.00 -0.56 5.66
C ASN A 20 -29.47 -0.56 5.20
N GLY A 21 -29.76 -1.01 3.97
CA GLY A 21 -31.12 -1.14 3.45
C GLY A 21 -31.81 0.19 3.11
N ALA A 22 -31.05 1.27 2.93
CA ALA A 22 -31.60 2.54 2.47
C ALA A 22 -32.21 2.39 1.06
N PRO A 23 -33.32 3.10 0.75
CA PRO A 23 -33.89 3.08 -0.59
C PRO A 23 -32.96 3.75 -1.61
N LEU A 24 -32.89 3.18 -2.82
CA LEU A 24 -32.16 3.80 -3.94
C LEU A 24 -33.05 4.80 -4.66
N GLU A 25 -32.83 6.10 -4.42
CA GLU A 25 -33.57 7.16 -5.09
C GLU A 25 -32.95 7.50 -6.45
N LEU A 26 -33.62 7.12 -7.55
CA LEU A 26 -33.15 7.36 -8.91
C LEU A 26 -33.47 8.76 -9.46
N ASN A 27 -32.93 9.79 -8.80
CA ASN A 27 -32.90 11.15 -9.34
C ASN A 27 -31.80 11.31 -10.42
N ASP A 28 -31.75 12.46 -11.08
CA ASP A 28 -30.80 12.72 -12.18
C ASP A 28 -29.34 12.68 -11.72
N GLU A 29 -29.05 13.14 -10.50
CA GLU A 29 -27.72 13.09 -9.91
C GLU A 29 -27.26 11.65 -9.67
N MET A 30 -28.13 10.81 -9.08
CA MET A 30 -27.87 9.40 -8.84
C MET A 30 -27.67 8.63 -10.15
N ARG A 31 -28.48 8.91 -11.16
CA ARG A 31 -28.33 8.32 -12.51
C ARG A 31 -26.99 8.72 -13.12
N ALA A 32 -26.59 9.98 -13.00
CA ALA A 32 -25.32 10.46 -13.50
C ALA A 32 -24.14 9.80 -12.75
N LEU A 33 -24.20 9.68 -11.43
CA LEU A 33 -23.18 9.02 -10.60
C LEU A 33 -23.03 7.54 -11.00
N LEU A 34 -24.13 6.79 -11.05
CA LEU A 34 -24.11 5.37 -11.42
C LEU A 34 -23.62 5.15 -12.85
N SER A 35 -24.03 6.00 -13.80
CA SER A 35 -23.57 5.91 -15.20
C SER A 35 -22.07 6.18 -15.33
N ARG A 36 -21.53 7.22 -14.68
CA ARG A 36 -20.09 7.50 -14.68
C ARG A 36 -19.30 6.36 -14.04
N THR A 37 -19.75 5.89 -12.89
CA THR A 37 -19.04 4.83 -12.14
C THR A 37 -19.10 3.51 -12.88
N ALA A 38 -20.22 3.19 -13.55
CA ALA A 38 -20.34 2.02 -14.41
C ALA A 38 -19.22 1.99 -15.47
N GLN A 39 -18.98 3.12 -16.15
CA GLN A 39 -17.89 3.22 -17.12
C GLN A 39 -16.51 3.00 -16.47
N GLN A 40 -16.27 3.58 -15.29
CA GLN A 40 -15.02 3.42 -14.54
C GLN A 40 -14.75 1.95 -14.16
N VAL A 41 -15.79 1.13 -13.99
CA VAL A 41 -15.68 -0.30 -13.70
C VAL A 41 -15.88 -1.18 -14.95
N ALA A 42 -15.68 -0.62 -16.14
CA ALA A 42 -15.79 -1.30 -17.44
C ALA A 42 -17.17 -1.91 -17.73
N ILE A 43 -18.23 -1.26 -17.30
CA ILE A 43 -19.61 -1.50 -17.78
C ILE A 43 -19.87 -0.49 -18.90
N SER A 44 -20.45 -0.95 -20.01
CA SER A 44 -20.66 -0.08 -21.16
C SER A 44 -21.69 1.00 -20.86
N GLN A 45 -21.61 2.14 -21.56
CA GLN A 45 -22.59 3.21 -21.41
C GLN A 45 -24.00 2.73 -21.76
N GLU A 46 -24.14 1.89 -22.79
CA GLU A 46 -25.42 1.30 -23.21
C GLU A 46 -26.01 0.43 -22.10
N ASP A 47 -25.22 -0.49 -21.52
CA ASP A 47 -25.69 -1.34 -20.42
C ASP A 47 -26.09 -0.52 -19.18
N ALA A 48 -25.33 0.55 -18.90
CA ALA A 48 -25.63 1.45 -17.79
C ALA A 48 -26.94 2.22 -18.03
N GLU A 49 -27.13 2.80 -19.21
CA GLU A 49 -28.36 3.52 -19.58
C GLU A 49 -29.58 2.61 -19.54
N ASP A 50 -29.45 1.39 -20.08
CA ASP A 50 -30.48 0.37 -20.06
C ASP A 50 -30.84 -0.05 -18.63
N ALA A 51 -29.84 -0.28 -17.78
CA ALA A 51 -30.06 -0.64 -16.39
C ALA A 51 -30.68 0.49 -15.58
N LEU A 52 -30.43 1.75 -15.91
CA LEU A 52 -31.02 2.89 -15.20
C LEU A 52 -32.50 3.12 -15.54
N ARG A 53 -33.09 2.45 -16.55
CA ARG A 53 -34.51 2.65 -16.92
C ARG A 53 -35.52 2.27 -15.84
N SER A 54 -35.16 1.39 -14.90
CA SER A 54 -36.05 0.97 -13.82
C SER A 54 -35.31 0.82 -12.49
N HIS A 55 -36.05 0.90 -11.39
CA HIS A 55 -35.47 0.74 -10.04
C HIS A 55 -34.82 -0.64 -9.84
N SER A 56 -35.45 -1.72 -10.29
CA SER A 56 -34.92 -3.07 -10.12
C SER A 56 -33.62 -3.29 -10.90
N THR A 57 -33.55 -2.77 -12.12
CA THR A 57 -32.36 -2.88 -12.96
C THR A 57 -31.24 -1.95 -12.48
N ALA A 58 -31.55 -0.76 -11.95
CA ALA A 58 -30.55 0.13 -11.36
C ALA A 58 -29.95 -0.44 -10.06
N MET A 59 -30.77 -1.12 -9.25
CA MET A 59 -30.28 -1.87 -8.09
C MET A 59 -29.33 -2.99 -8.50
N THR A 60 -29.58 -3.63 -9.66
CA THR A 60 -28.69 -4.65 -10.22
C THR A 60 -27.36 -4.04 -10.67
N LEU A 61 -27.40 -2.89 -11.35
CA LEU A 61 -26.21 -2.12 -11.73
C LEU A 61 -25.36 -1.73 -10.50
N LEU A 62 -25.99 -1.19 -9.45
CA LEU A 62 -25.29 -0.82 -8.22
C LEU A 62 -24.56 -2.01 -7.59
N ARG A 63 -25.20 -3.19 -7.52
CA ARG A 63 -24.56 -4.41 -7.02
C ARG A 63 -23.38 -4.85 -7.87
N GLU A 64 -23.50 -4.75 -9.19
CA GLU A 64 -22.43 -5.13 -10.11
C GLU A 64 -21.23 -4.17 -9.99
N ILE A 65 -21.49 -2.86 -9.87
CA ILE A 65 -20.45 -1.86 -9.61
C ILE A 65 -19.73 -2.20 -8.30
N HIS A 66 -20.48 -2.37 -7.21
CA HIS A 66 -19.94 -2.74 -5.91
C HIS A 66 -19.08 -4.02 -5.97
N ARG A 67 -19.59 -5.06 -6.64
CA ARG A 67 -18.90 -6.33 -6.81
C ARG A 67 -17.57 -6.16 -7.54
N ARG A 68 -17.54 -5.44 -8.66
CA ARG A 68 -16.30 -5.22 -9.45
C ARG A 68 -15.25 -4.44 -8.69
N ILE A 69 -15.67 -3.42 -7.94
CA ILE A 69 -14.78 -2.64 -7.08
C ILE A 69 -14.19 -3.52 -5.98
N GLY A 70 -15.04 -4.24 -5.24
CA GLY A 70 -14.62 -5.14 -4.17
C GLY A 70 -13.69 -6.26 -4.67
N GLU A 71 -14.05 -6.94 -5.75
CA GLU A 71 -13.21 -8.00 -6.32
C GLU A 71 -11.88 -7.50 -6.86
N GLY A 72 -11.86 -6.37 -7.57
CA GLY A 72 -10.62 -5.80 -8.11
C GLY A 72 -9.67 -5.31 -7.03
N SER A 73 -10.20 -4.64 -5.99
CA SER A 73 -9.41 -4.24 -4.83
C SER A 73 -8.80 -5.45 -4.11
N ASN A 74 -9.62 -6.45 -3.77
CA ASN A 74 -9.17 -7.63 -3.04
C ASN A 74 -8.11 -8.40 -3.85
N ARG A 75 -8.35 -8.62 -5.15
CA ARG A 75 -7.41 -9.28 -6.05
C ARG A 75 -6.07 -8.57 -6.08
N LEU A 76 -6.07 -7.24 -6.20
CA LEU A 76 -4.84 -6.46 -6.26
C LEU A 76 -4.07 -6.48 -4.94
N ASP A 77 -4.76 -6.36 -3.80
CA ASP A 77 -4.14 -6.37 -2.48
C ASP A 77 -3.51 -7.72 -2.15
N GLU A 78 -4.22 -8.82 -2.40
CA GLU A 78 -3.68 -10.18 -2.24
C GLU A 78 -2.45 -10.39 -3.13
N ALA A 79 -2.55 -10.00 -4.40
CA ALA A 79 -1.47 -10.17 -5.36
C ALA A 79 -0.24 -9.33 -5.01
N ARG A 80 -0.42 -8.11 -4.50
CA ARG A 80 0.68 -7.27 -3.96
C ARG A 80 1.32 -7.90 -2.74
N GLY A 81 0.52 -8.48 -1.84
CA GLY A 81 1.04 -9.28 -0.72
C GLY A 81 1.96 -10.39 -1.21
N ARG A 82 1.50 -11.16 -2.20
CA ARG A 82 2.25 -12.27 -2.78
C ARG A 82 3.53 -11.83 -3.51
N VAL A 83 3.48 -10.74 -4.27
CA VAL A 83 4.66 -10.12 -4.89
C VAL A 83 5.73 -9.80 -3.85
N ASN A 84 5.33 -9.17 -2.75
CA ASN A 84 6.26 -8.80 -1.68
C ASN A 84 6.91 -10.02 -1.00
N GLU A 85 6.17 -11.11 -0.83
CA GLU A 85 6.70 -12.36 -0.29
C GLU A 85 7.71 -13.00 -1.23
N LEU A 86 7.37 -13.09 -2.52
CA LEU A 86 8.23 -13.69 -3.55
C LEU A 86 9.52 -12.88 -3.71
N GLN A 87 9.44 -11.55 -3.73
CA GLN A 87 10.62 -10.68 -3.76
C GLN A 87 11.52 -10.89 -2.53
N GLN A 88 10.94 -11.05 -1.33
CA GLN A 88 11.73 -11.35 -0.12
C GLN A 88 12.43 -12.71 -0.19
N GLN A 89 11.85 -13.67 -0.91
CA GLN A 89 12.45 -14.98 -1.17
C GLN A 89 13.43 -14.96 -2.36
N GLY A 90 13.42 -13.90 -3.15
CA GLY A 90 14.26 -13.75 -4.35
C GLY A 90 13.66 -14.32 -5.61
N ASP A 91 12.38 -14.63 -5.60
CA ASP A 91 11.65 -15.06 -6.78
C ASP A 91 11.02 -13.84 -7.49
N PHE A 92 11.83 -13.07 -8.20
CA PHE A 92 11.34 -11.90 -8.94
C PHE A 92 10.55 -12.29 -10.20
N ASP A 93 10.85 -13.44 -10.79
CA ASP A 93 10.14 -13.93 -11.96
C ASP A 93 8.72 -14.36 -11.56
N GLY A 94 8.60 -15.10 -10.46
CA GLY A 94 7.32 -15.42 -9.83
C GLY A 94 6.56 -14.16 -9.41
N ALA A 95 7.23 -13.18 -8.81
CA ALA A 95 6.61 -11.91 -8.45
C ALA A 95 6.01 -11.18 -9.66
N GLN A 96 6.75 -11.12 -10.77
CA GLN A 96 6.22 -10.54 -12.01
C GLN A 96 5.06 -11.37 -12.58
N GLN A 97 5.15 -12.69 -12.51
CA GLN A 97 4.10 -13.58 -13.01
C GLN A 97 2.77 -13.33 -12.29
N VAL A 98 2.78 -13.16 -10.98
CA VAL A 98 1.57 -12.84 -10.19
C VAL A 98 0.86 -11.59 -10.74
N MET A 99 1.60 -10.53 -11.11
CA MET A 99 0.97 -9.34 -11.69
C MET A 99 0.49 -9.55 -13.13
N ARG A 100 1.16 -10.39 -13.92
CA ARG A 100 0.67 -10.77 -15.25
C ARG A 100 -0.64 -11.55 -15.16
N ASP A 101 -0.77 -12.43 -14.18
CA ASP A 101 -1.98 -13.22 -13.94
C ASP A 101 -3.15 -12.31 -13.53
N VAL A 102 -2.90 -11.29 -12.69
CA VAL A 102 -3.91 -10.24 -12.39
C VAL A 102 -4.33 -9.51 -13.66
N LEU A 103 -3.38 -9.06 -14.48
CA LEU A 103 -3.65 -8.34 -15.72
C LEU A 103 -4.38 -9.17 -16.78
N ALA A 104 -4.31 -10.50 -16.70
CA ALA A 104 -5.04 -11.38 -17.61
C ALA A 104 -6.55 -11.44 -17.31
N VAL A 105 -6.95 -11.20 -16.05
CA VAL A 105 -8.35 -11.33 -15.62
C VAL A 105 -9.00 -10.01 -15.22
N GLU A 106 -8.21 -9.01 -14.85
CA GLU A 106 -8.73 -7.72 -14.41
C GLU A 106 -9.27 -6.91 -15.59
N VAL A 107 -10.51 -6.43 -15.46
CA VAL A 107 -11.22 -5.68 -16.51
C VAL A 107 -11.38 -4.21 -16.14
N VAL A 108 -11.32 -3.86 -14.85
CA VAL A 108 -11.49 -2.49 -14.35
C VAL A 108 -10.21 -1.68 -14.65
N PRO A 109 -10.26 -0.63 -15.49
CA PRO A 109 -9.08 0.12 -15.93
C PRO A 109 -8.20 0.63 -14.79
N PHE A 110 -8.81 1.15 -13.72
CA PHE A 110 -8.10 1.63 -12.55
C PHE A 110 -7.21 0.54 -11.91
N TYR A 111 -7.76 -0.64 -11.66
CA TYR A 111 -6.98 -1.74 -11.06
C TYR A 111 -5.94 -2.32 -12.02
N ARG A 112 -6.23 -2.35 -13.33
CA ARG A 112 -5.24 -2.72 -14.36
C ARG A 112 -4.04 -1.79 -14.32
N GLU A 113 -4.26 -0.48 -14.29
CA GLU A 113 -3.18 0.50 -14.23
C GLU A 113 -2.32 0.31 -12.97
N LEU A 114 -2.95 0.10 -11.82
CA LEU A 114 -2.23 -0.17 -10.58
C LEU A 114 -1.41 -1.46 -10.63
N ALA A 115 -1.93 -2.51 -11.27
CA ALA A 115 -1.22 -3.76 -11.50
C ALA A 115 -0.04 -3.57 -12.48
N GLU A 116 -0.19 -2.80 -13.55
CA GLU A 116 0.88 -2.45 -14.50
C GLU A 116 2.01 -1.67 -13.82
N ARG A 117 1.67 -0.67 -12.99
CA ARG A 117 2.67 0.07 -12.18
C ARG A 117 3.43 -0.85 -11.23
N THR A 118 2.72 -1.80 -10.61
CA THR A 118 3.33 -2.79 -9.73
C THR A 118 4.26 -3.74 -10.50
N LEU A 119 3.83 -4.21 -11.67
CA LEU A 119 4.65 -5.06 -12.55
C LEU A 119 5.91 -4.33 -13.03
N LYS A 120 5.78 -3.09 -13.50
CA LYS A 120 6.92 -2.24 -13.90
C LYS A 120 7.93 -2.09 -12.77
N THR A 121 7.44 -1.81 -11.56
CA THR A 121 8.29 -1.69 -10.36
C THR A 121 9.00 -3.01 -10.06
N SER A 122 8.29 -4.14 -10.09
CA SER A 122 8.88 -5.47 -9.85
C SER A 122 9.94 -5.84 -10.89
N ALA A 123 9.70 -5.52 -12.17
CA ALA A 123 10.66 -5.75 -13.25
C ALA A 123 11.92 -4.89 -13.07
N GLY A 124 11.75 -3.60 -12.74
CA GLY A 124 12.88 -2.72 -12.44
C GLY A 124 13.71 -3.21 -11.25
N LEU A 125 13.08 -3.70 -10.18
CA LEU A 125 13.82 -4.25 -9.04
C LEU A 125 14.56 -5.55 -9.38
N ALA A 126 14.00 -6.37 -10.27
CA ALA A 126 14.68 -7.55 -10.79
C ALA A 126 15.97 -7.16 -11.55
N GLU A 127 15.92 -6.09 -12.34
CA GLU A 127 17.08 -5.53 -13.05
C GLU A 127 18.12 -4.95 -12.09
N VAL A 128 17.70 -4.21 -11.06
CA VAL A 128 18.60 -3.71 -9.99
C VAL A 128 19.33 -4.88 -9.33
N ARG A 129 18.61 -5.95 -8.97
CA ARG A 129 19.23 -7.15 -8.41
C ARG A 129 20.22 -7.80 -9.39
N ALA A 130 19.83 -7.95 -10.64
CA ALA A 130 20.61 -8.67 -11.66
C ALA A 130 21.88 -7.89 -12.07
N SER A 131 21.80 -6.57 -12.16
CA SER A 131 22.90 -5.71 -12.61
C SER A 131 23.74 -5.14 -11.47
N GLY A 132 23.17 -5.00 -10.27
CA GLY A 132 23.76 -4.24 -9.17
C GLY A 132 23.68 -2.72 -9.35
N ARG A 133 22.99 -2.22 -10.39
CA ARG A 133 22.87 -0.80 -10.71
C ARG A 133 21.54 -0.25 -10.21
N LEU A 134 21.58 0.99 -9.72
CA LEU A 134 20.38 1.69 -9.27
C LEU A 134 19.53 2.16 -10.44
N ASN A 135 18.23 2.25 -10.20
CA ASN A 135 17.26 2.84 -11.11
C ASN A 135 16.61 4.06 -10.41
N PRO A 136 16.76 5.28 -10.92
CA PRO A 136 16.25 6.49 -10.28
C PRO A 136 14.73 6.58 -10.21
N ASP A 137 14.02 5.82 -11.07
CA ASP A 137 12.55 5.79 -11.10
C ASP A 137 11.96 4.83 -10.04
N LEU A 138 12.81 4.07 -9.34
CA LEU A 138 12.38 3.08 -8.35
C LEU A 138 12.51 3.62 -6.91
N PRO A 139 11.65 3.19 -5.99
CA PRO A 139 11.77 3.59 -4.59
C PRO A 139 13.05 3.03 -3.95
N ASP A 140 13.74 3.89 -3.20
CA ASP A 140 15.03 3.63 -2.55
C ASP A 140 15.11 2.33 -1.74
N ARG A 141 14.20 2.13 -0.78
CA ARG A 141 14.24 0.97 0.14
C ARG A 141 14.08 -0.37 -0.59
N PRO A 142 13.12 -0.54 -1.52
CA PRO A 142 13.08 -1.71 -2.39
C PRO A 142 14.38 -1.96 -3.16
N GLN A 143 15.06 -0.91 -3.67
CA GLN A 143 16.35 -1.08 -4.32
C GLN A 143 17.42 -1.63 -3.36
N LEU A 144 17.49 -1.10 -2.12
CA LEU A 144 18.38 -1.65 -1.09
C LEU A 144 18.10 -3.13 -0.80
N ALA A 145 16.83 -3.54 -0.76
CA ALA A 145 16.47 -4.93 -0.56
C ALA A 145 16.93 -5.83 -1.72
N ALA A 146 16.75 -5.38 -2.97
CA ALA A 146 17.22 -6.07 -4.16
C ALA A 146 18.75 -6.22 -4.18
N LEU A 147 19.50 -5.16 -3.83
CA LEU A 147 20.96 -5.19 -3.75
C LEU A 147 21.48 -6.06 -2.60
N LEU A 148 20.86 -5.99 -1.41
CA LEU A 148 21.25 -6.85 -0.29
C LEU A 148 21.05 -8.33 -0.64
N GLN A 149 19.98 -8.66 -1.35
CA GLN A 149 19.75 -10.03 -1.79
C GLN A 149 20.75 -10.50 -2.83
N ARG A 150 21.16 -9.64 -3.76
CA ARG A 150 22.24 -9.92 -4.72
C ARG A 150 23.51 -10.36 -3.97
N VAL A 151 23.91 -9.59 -2.96
CA VAL A 151 25.07 -9.89 -2.11
C VAL A 151 24.91 -11.24 -1.40
N GLN A 152 23.74 -11.50 -0.82
CA GLN A 152 23.43 -12.77 -0.15
C GLN A 152 23.50 -13.99 -1.08
N GLN A 153 23.31 -13.78 -2.39
CA GLN A 153 23.47 -14.80 -3.44
C GLN A 153 24.93 -14.95 -3.92
N GLY A 154 25.88 -14.25 -3.31
CA GLY A 154 27.30 -14.34 -3.61
C GLY A 154 27.73 -13.46 -4.79
N HIS A 155 26.86 -12.57 -5.28
CA HIS A 155 27.24 -11.61 -6.30
C HIS A 155 27.81 -10.35 -5.65
N PRO A 156 29.02 -9.91 -6.03
CA PRO A 156 29.63 -8.73 -5.42
C PRO A 156 28.84 -7.46 -5.72
N LEU A 157 28.94 -6.51 -4.80
CA LEU A 157 28.34 -5.19 -4.91
C LEU A 157 29.46 -4.16 -5.03
N GLU A 158 29.43 -3.36 -6.09
CA GLU A 158 30.34 -2.24 -6.21
C GLU A 158 29.81 -1.05 -5.40
N LEU A 159 30.65 -0.51 -4.51
CA LEU A 159 30.31 0.69 -3.76
C LEU A 159 30.52 1.92 -4.65
N THR A 160 29.55 2.17 -5.53
CA THR A 160 29.48 3.34 -6.41
C THR A 160 29.04 4.58 -5.64
N ASP A 161 29.27 5.77 -6.22
CA ASP A 161 28.82 7.02 -5.61
C ASP A 161 27.29 7.10 -5.51
N ASP A 162 26.56 6.61 -6.52
CA ASP A 162 25.10 6.53 -6.48
C ASP A 162 24.59 5.66 -5.31
N LEU A 163 25.28 4.55 -5.02
CA LEU A 163 24.94 3.68 -3.89
C LEU A 163 25.27 4.36 -2.56
N ARG A 164 26.41 5.05 -2.45
CA ARG A 164 26.74 5.84 -1.26
C ARG A 164 25.68 6.90 -1.01
N ASP A 165 25.24 7.61 -2.04
CA ASP A 165 24.22 8.64 -1.93
C ASP A 165 22.85 8.07 -1.57
N LEU A 166 22.51 6.88 -2.08
CA LEU A 166 21.32 6.13 -1.66
C LEU A 166 21.36 5.75 -0.18
N LEU A 167 22.50 5.29 0.30
CA LEU A 167 22.68 4.95 1.71
C LEU A 167 22.60 6.19 2.59
N ARG A 168 23.23 7.31 2.21
CA ARG A 168 23.17 8.59 2.92
C ARG A 168 21.74 9.12 3.04
N ARG A 169 20.95 9.09 1.97
CA ARG A 169 19.56 9.56 2.01
C ARG A 169 18.63 8.62 2.77
N THR A 170 18.91 7.31 2.77
CA THR A 170 18.02 6.32 3.40
C THR A 170 18.34 6.08 4.87
N ALA A 171 19.61 6.13 5.28
CA ALA A 171 20.05 5.91 6.67
C ALA A 171 19.31 6.75 7.73
N PRO A 172 19.15 8.09 7.59
CA PRO A 172 18.44 8.89 8.59
C PRO A 172 16.95 8.52 8.68
N THR A 173 16.35 8.00 7.60
CA THR A 173 14.96 7.51 7.63
C THR A 173 14.80 6.27 8.51
N ALA A 174 15.89 5.55 8.82
CA ALA A 174 15.95 4.44 9.77
C ALA A 174 16.57 4.85 11.13
N ALA A 175 16.70 6.16 11.40
CA ALA A 175 17.36 6.73 12.58
C ALA A 175 18.82 6.29 12.75
N ILE A 176 19.53 6.08 11.64
CA ILE A 176 20.97 5.85 11.65
C ILE A 176 21.66 7.21 11.46
N THR A 177 22.67 7.49 12.28
CA THR A 177 23.36 8.78 12.27
C THR A 177 24.27 8.93 11.06
N GLU A 178 24.61 10.18 10.72
CA GLU A 178 25.59 10.48 9.68
C GLU A 178 26.95 9.84 9.98
N THR A 179 27.41 9.90 11.24
CA THR A 179 28.67 9.28 11.66
C THR A 179 28.66 7.76 11.47
N GLU A 180 27.61 7.07 11.89
CA GLU A 180 27.47 5.62 11.66
C GLU A 180 27.43 5.29 10.15
N THR A 181 26.77 6.15 9.38
CA THR A 181 26.65 6.01 7.92
C THR A 181 28.02 6.14 7.26
N GLU A 182 28.75 7.23 7.49
CA GLU A 182 30.06 7.45 6.88
C GLU A 182 31.09 6.40 7.33
N GLU A 183 31.02 5.91 8.57
CA GLU A 183 31.86 4.79 9.02
C GLU A 183 31.59 3.53 8.21
N ALA A 184 30.32 3.18 8.01
CA ALA A 184 29.92 2.01 7.23
C ALA A 184 30.31 2.13 5.75
N LEU A 185 30.30 3.34 5.18
CA LEU A 185 30.63 3.59 3.77
C LEU A 185 32.14 3.50 3.44
N LYS A 186 33.01 3.23 4.44
CA LYS A 186 34.45 3.03 4.23
C LYS A 186 34.79 1.70 3.57
N SER A 187 33.91 0.70 3.66
CA SER A 187 34.11 -0.62 3.06
C SER A 187 32.83 -1.16 2.43
N GLN A 188 32.99 -2.17 1.57
CA GLN A 188 31.85 -2.84 0.96
C GLN A 188 31.03 -3.60 2.03
N GLU A 189 31.72 -4.33 2.92
CA GLU A 189 31.07 -5.07 4.01
C GLU A 189 30.31 -4.14 4.96
N GLY A 190 30.84 -2.93 5.20
CA GLY A 190 30.18 -1.90 5.99
C GLY A 190 28.91 -1.40 5.30
N ALA A 191 28.97 -1.12 4.01
CA ALA A 191 27.79 -0.71 3.22
C ALA A 191 26.71 -1.80 3.19
N GLU A 192 27.10 -3.07 3.07
CA GLU A 192 26.21 -4.22 3.14
C GLU A 192 25.53 -4.34 4.51
N ALA A 193 26.31 -4.20 5.59
CA ALA A 193 25.79 -4.18 6.95
C ALA A 193 24.81 -3.02 7.18
N LEU A 194 25.11 -1.84 6.63
CA LEU A 194 24.25 -0.68 6.69
C LEU A 194 22.91 -0.92 5.97
N MET A 195 22.92 -1.49 4.76
CA MET A 195 21.69 -1.91 4.06
C MET A 195 20.84 -2.84 4.93
N GLY A 196 21.46 -3.89 5.49
CA GLY A 196 20.80 -4.83 6.38
C GLY A 196 20.19 -4.16 7.62
N MET A 197 20.92 -3.22 8.22
CA MET A 197 20.48 -2.47 9.38
C MET A 197 19.27 -1.58 9.07
N ILE A 198 19.32 -0.80 7.98
CA ILE A 198 18.21 0.03 7.50
C ILE A 198 16.96 -0.81 7.33
N LEU A 199 17.05 -1.90 6.56
CA LEU A 199 15.92 -2.76 6.23
C LEU A 199 15.35 -3.46 7.48
N SER A 200 16.22 -3.92 8.39
CA SER A 200 15.82 -4.55 9.65
C SER A 200 15.06 -3.59 10.55
N ARG A 201 15.56 -2.37 10.75
CA ARG A 201 14.89 -1.35 11.57
C ARG A 201 13.50 -1.03 11.02
N PHE A 202 13.36 -0.83 9.71
CA PHE A 202 12.05 -0.62 9.08
C PHE A 202 11.10 -1.81 9.27
N ARG A 203 11.58 -3.04 9.09
CA ARG A 203 10.77 -4.25 9.25
C ARG A 203 10.26 -4.40 10.68
N ASN A 204 11.14 -4.18 11.65
CA ASN A 204 10.82 -4.29 13.08
C ASN A 204 9.86 -3.19 13.52
N ALA A 205 10.11 -1.94 13.12
CA ALA A 205 9.23 -0.82 13.40
C ALA A 205 7.84 -1.00 12.79
N LYS A 206 7.75 -1.43 11.52
CA LYS A 206 6.48 -1.77 10.87
C LYS A 206 5.70 -2.82 11.65
N ARG A 207 6.36 -3.93 12.01
CA ARG A 207 5.72 -5.04 12.73
C ARG A 207 5.21 -4.59 14.09
N ARG A 208 6.02 -3.84 14.83
CA ARG A 208 5.65 -3.28 16.14
C ARG A 208 4.45 -2.35 16.02
N PHE A 209 4.52 -1.38 15.11
CA PHE A 209 3.45 -0.41 14.89
C PHE A 209 2.13 -1.09 14.49
N LEU A 210 2.14 -1.99 13.50
CA LEU A 210 0.93 -2.69 13.06
C LEU A 210 0.29 -3.55 14.18
N ARG A 211 1.11 -4.23 14.98
CA ARG A 211 0.62 -5.00 16.13
C ARG A 211 -0.05 -4.08 17.16
N ALA A 212 0.61 -2.98 17.51
CA ALA A 212 0.09 -2.02 18.46
C ALA A 212 -1.18 -1.34 17.94
N MET A 213 -1.26 -1.04 16.64
CA MET A 213 -2.46 -0.52 15.98
C MET A 213 -3.65 -1.46 16.13
N LEU A 214 -3.48 -2.75 15.85
CA LEU A 214 -4.56 -3.74 16.01
C LEU A 214 -5.04 -3.82 17.47
N GLN A 215 -4.11 -3.82 18.42
CA GLN A 215 -4.45 -3.85 19.85
C GLN A 215 -5.15 -2.56 20.29
N MET A 216 -4.65 -1.40 19.86
CA MET A 216 -5.26 -0.09 20.11
C MET A 216 -6.69 -0.02 19.58
N THR A 217 -6.93 -0.48 18.34
CA THR A 217 -8.28 -0.49 17.74
C THR A 217 -9.21 -1.37 18.55
N SER A 218 -8.77 -2.58 18.92
CA SER A 218 -9.57 -3.49 19.75
C SER A 218 -9.92 -2.87 21.12
N LEU A 219 -8.97 -2.19 21.76
CA LEU A 219 -9.20 -1.52 23.06
C LEU A 219 -10.20 -0.37 22.92
N ARG A 220 -10.00 0.48 21.90
CA ARG A 220 -10.92 1.58 21.59
C ARG A 220 -12.34 1.09 21.33
N ASP A 221 -12.50 0.04 20.52
CA ASP A 221 -13.81 -0.48 20.15
C ASP A 221 -14.52 -1.16 21.34
N SER A 222 -13.75 -1.62 22.35
CA SER A 222 -14.27 -2.10 23.63
C SER A 222 -14.55 -1.00 24.66
N GLY A 223 -14.27 0.27 24.32
CA GLY A 223 -14.44 1.44 25.19
C GLY A 223 -13.25 1.74 26.11
N ASP A 224 -12.19 0.94 26.10
CA ASP A 224 -10.95 1.20 26.85
C ASP A 224 -10.04 2.18 26.09
N ILE A 225 -10.42 3.46 26.11
CA ILE A 225 -9.66 4.52 25.44
C ILE A 225 -8.29 4.74 26.09
N GLU A 226 -8.17 4.61 27.42
CA GLU A 226 -6.88 4.81 28.08
C GLU A 226 -5.90 3.67 27.78
N GLY A 227 -6.39 2.43 27.73
CA GLY A 227 -5.62 1.30 27.23
C GLY A 227 -5.16 1.52 25.80
N ALA A 228 -6.04 2.01 24.92
CA ALA A 228 -5.68 2.37 23.55
C ALA A 228 -4.58 3.45 23.49
N ARG A 229 -4.65 4.50 24.32
CA ARG A 229 -3.60 5.52 24.42
C ARG A 229 -2.28 4.92 24.90
N GLN A 230 -2.34 4.05 25.90
CA GLN A 230 -1.15 3.41 26.45
C GLN A 230 -0.43 2.58 25.38
N GLN A 231 -1.15 1.87 24.49
CA GLN A 231 -0.53 1.17 23.36
C GLN A 231 0.31 2.10 22.47
N MET A 232 -0.19 3.30 22.15
CA MET A 232 0.57 4.25 21.34
C MET A 232 1.76 4.85 22.11
N ARG A 233 1.60 5.12 23.41
CA ARG A 233 2.72 5.57 24.27
C ARG A 233 3.82 4.51 24.38
N ASP A 234 3.45 3.23 24.49
CA ASP A 234 4.39 2.11 24.53
C ASP A 234 5.20 2.02 23.22
N VAL A 235 4.56 2.25 22.07
CA VAL A 235 5.28 2.37 20.78
C VAL A 235 6.25 3.55 20.82
N LEU A 236 5.80 4.74 21.23
CA LEU A 236 6.63 5.95 21.27
C LEU A 236 7.83 5.86 22.22
N ALA A 237 7.75 5.01 23.24
CA ALA A 237 8.85 4.78 24.18
C ALA A 237 10.03 4.02 23.53
N VAL A 238 9.78 3.21 22.50
CA VAL A 238 10.80 2.33 21.89
C VAL A 238 11.00 2.57 20.40
N GLU A 239 10.15 3.37 19.76
CA GLU A 239 10.21 3.64 18.33
C GLU A 239 11.15 4.80 18.02
N VAL A 240 12.15 4.48 17.18
CA VAL A 240 13.20 5.40 16.76
C VAL A 240 13.05 5.78 15.29
N VAL A 241 12.40 4.95 14.47
CA VAL A 241 12.20 5.20 13.05
C VAL A 241 11.20 6.36 12.87
N PRO A 242 11.62 7.52 12.32
CA PRO A 242 10.85 8.76 12.37
C PRO A 242 9.42 8.61 11.84
N ARG A 243 9.23 7.91 10.72
CA ARG A 243 7.90 7.70 10.12
C ARG A 243 6.94 6.95 11.04
N PHE A 244 7.39 5.91 11.73
CA PHE A 244 6.51 5.12 12.60
C PHE A 244 6.25 5.81 13.92
N ARG A 245 7.23 6.59 14.40
CA ARG A 245 7.04 7.48 15.53
C ARG A 245 5.97 8.52 15.24
N GLN A 246 6.08 9.22 14.10
CA GLN A 246 5.08 10.20 13.66
C GLN A 246 3.69 9.55 13.54
N ALA A 247 3.59 8.37 12.92
CA ALA A 247 2.32 7.68 12.79
C ALA A 247 1.69 7.35 14.16
N ALA A 248 2.49 6.93 15.16
CA ALA A 248 2.01 6.69 16.51
C ALA A 248 1.59 8.00 17.22
N GLU A 249 2.29 9.11 17.00
CA GLU A 249 1.90 10.43 17.51
C GLU A 249 0.56 10.89 16.91
N GLU A 250 0.33 10.67 15.62
CA GLU A 250 -0.92 10.98 14.94
C GLU A 250 -2.09 10.15 15.48
N GLN A 251 -1.88 8.85 15.70
CA GLN A 251 -2.91 7.96 16.29
C GLN A 251 -3.24 8.37 17.72
N LEU A 252 -2.23 8.72 18.52
CA LEU A 252 -2.44 9.19 19.89
C LEU A 252 -3.25 10.50 19.90
N LYS A 253 -2.94 11.46 19.03
CA LYS A 253 -3.74 12.70 18.85
C LYS A 253 -5.19 12.41 18.46
N GLY A 254 -5.41 11.39 17.61
CA GLY A 254 -6.75 10.94 17.23
C GLY A 254 -7.58 10.42 18.40
N LEU A 255 -6.94 9.75 19.37
CA LEU A 255 -7.59 9.25 20.60
C LEU A 255 -7.86 10.36 21.64
N ASP A 256 -7.19 11.50 21.52
CA ASP A 256 -7.38 12.66 22.40
C ASP A 256 -8.46 13.62 21.88
N SER A 257 -8.88 13.46 20.63
CA SER A 257 -9.97 14.26 20.05
C SER A 257 -11.34 13.73 20.52
N PRO A 258 -12.30 14.61 20.86
CA PRO A 258 -13.64 14.17 21.23
C PRO A 258 -14.29 13.42 20.06
N LEU A 259 -15.02 12.33 20.38
CA LEU A 259 -15.80 11.61 19.38
C LEU A 259 -16.79 12.58 18.72
N PRO A 260 -16.90 12.61 17.38
CA PRO A 260 -17.93 13.39 16.73
C PRO A 260 -19.30 12.78 17.08
N GLY A 261 -20.07 13.48 17.92
CA GLY A 261 -21.41 13.09 18.34
C GLY A 261 -21.45 12.32 19.67
N SER A 262 -21.43 13.07 20.78
CA SER A 262 -21.94 12.64 22.09
C SER A 262 -22.84 13.72 22.65
#